data_AF-A0A2T4JPR1-F1
#
_entry.id   AF-A0A2T4JPR1-F1
#
_cell.length_a   1.000
_cell.length_b   1.000
_cell.length_c   1.000
_cell.angle_alpha   90.00
_cell.angle_beta   90.00
_cell.angle_gamma   90.00
#
_symmetry.space_group_name_H-M   'P 1'
#
loop_
_entity.id
_entity.type
_entity.pdbx_description
1 polymer ?
#
loop_
_entity_poly.entity_id
_entity_poly.type
_entity_poly.pdbx_seq_one_letter_code
_entity_poly.pdbx_strand_id
1 'polypeptide(L)' 'MTNVVDFPQPMGLTSGDHFAMHRDKVSANSLLRVWRERAALRKILAQDLLPGPDSVLEDAGWTREAAQAEARKPFWRG' A
#
# COMPACT_ATOMS: atom_id res chain seq x y z
N MET A 1 -17.40 23.60 -1.50
CA MET A 1 -16.20 23.12 -2.21
C MET A 1 -15.57 22.05 -1.33
N THR A 2 -15.92 20.79 -1.56
CA THR A 2 -15.48 19.64 -0.75
C THR A 2 -14.11 19.18 -1.25
N ASN A 3 -13.07 19.43 -0.45
CA ASN A 3 -11.74 18.86 -0.69
C ASN A 3 -11.79 17.37 -0.32
N VAL A 4 -12.07 16.53 -1.31
CA VAL A 4 -11.90 15.07 -1.19
C VAL A 4 -10.40 14.81 -1.29
N VAL A 5 -9.79 14.42 -0.18
CA VAL A 5 -8.42 13.92 -0.18
C VAL A 5 -8.47 12.53 -0.80
N ASP A 6 -8.01 12.38 -2.03
CA ASP A 6 -7.87 11.09 -2.70
C ASP A 6 -6.86 10.24 -1.91
N PHE A 7 -7.38 9.31 -1.11
CA PHE A 7 -6.60 8.26 -0.49
C PHE A 7 -6.12 7.27 -1.57
N PRO A 8 -4.87 6.79 -1.52
CA PRO A 8 -4.38 5.81 -2.47
C PRO A 8 -5.19 4.52 -2.33
N GLN A 9 -6.00 4.23 -3.34
CA GLN A 9 -6.81 3.01 -3.40
C GLN A 9 -5.91 1.77 -3.26
N PRO A 10 -6.28 0.77 -2.44
CA PRO A 10 -5.57 -0.50 -2.42
C PRO A 10 -5.72 -1.10 -3.82
N MET A 11 -4.59 -1.41 -4.48
CA MET A 11 -4.58 -2.13 -5.75
C MET A 11 -5.24 -3.50 -5.55
N GLY A 12 -6.56 -3.52 -5.75
CA GLY A 12 -7.35 -4.71 -5.90
C GLY A 12 -6.88 -5.44 -7.14
N LEU A 13 -6.54 -6.70 -6.94
CA LEU A 13 -6.19 -7.70 -7.94
C LEU A 13 -7.29 -7.80 -9.01
N THR A 14 -7.21 -7.02 -10.08
CA THR A 14 -8.00 -7.27 -11.28
C THR A 14 -7.36 -8.42 -12.04
N SER A 15 -7.81 -9.62 -11.68
CA SER A 15 -7.61 -10.85 -12.42
C SER A 15 -8.26 -10.72 -13.79
N GLY A 16 -7.50 -10.32 -14.80
CA GLY A 16 -7.96 -10.37 -16.19
C GLY A 16 -7.54 -9.21 -17.06
N ASP A 17 -6.23 -9.08 -17.31
CA ASP A 17 -5.76 -8.51 -18.58
C ASP A 17 -4.42 -9.16 -18.95
N HIS A 18 -4.56 -10.30 -19.61
CA HIS A 18 -3.76 -10.77 -20.74
C HIS A 18 -2.41 -10.06 -20.95
N PHE A 19 -1.34 -10.74 -20.54
CA PHE A 19 -0.06 -10.93 -21.23
C PHE A 19 0.21 -10.14 -22.53
N ALA A 20 0.21 -8.81 -22.47
CA ALA A 20 1.02 -8.02 -23.38
C ALA A 20 2.43 -8.03 -22.79
N MET A 21 3.31 -8.87 -23.35
CA MET A 21 4.74 -8.94 -23.05
C MET A 21 5.46 -7.64 -23.45
N HIS A 22 5.10 -6.51 -22.84
CA HIS A 22 6.06 -5.45 -22.62
C HIS A 22 6.86 -5.86 -21.40
N ARG A 23 7.96 -6.59 -21.63
CA ARG A 23 9.05 -6.69 -20.67
C ARG A 23 9.72 -5.31 -20.63
N ASP A 24 8.97 -4.31 -20.20
CA ASP A 24 9.49 -3.03 -19.80
C ASP A 24 10.54 -3.37 -18.76
N LYS A 25 11.80 -3.07 -19.10
CA LYS A 25 12.91 -3.25 -18.20
C LYS A 25 12.53 -2.45 -16.95
N VAL A 26 12.10 -3.13 -15.90
CA VAL A 26 11.83 -2.51 -14.60
C VAL A 26 13.15 -1.86 -14.22
N SER A 27 13.20 -0.54 -14.42
CA SER A 27 14.39 0.23 -14.13
C SER A 27 14.67 0.09 -12.64
N ALA A 28 15.94 0.01 -12.25
CA ALA A 28 16.30 0.00 -10.84
C ALA A 28 15.62 1.17 -10.09
N ASN A 29 15.45 2.32 -10.77
CA ASN A 29 14.74 3.47 -10.22
C ASN A 29 13.24 3.22 -9.99
N SER A 30 12.55 2.49 -10.88
CA SER A 30 11.12 2.18 -10.67
C SER A 30 10.94 1.18 -9.54
N LEU A 31 11.84 0.19 -9.42
CA LEU A 31 11.83 -0.76 -8.30
C LEU A 31 12.11 -0.07 -6.96
N LEU A 32 13.12 0.81 -6.91
CA LEU A 32 13.43 1.61 -5.72
C LEU A 32 12.26 2.51 -5.34
N ARG A 33 11.58 3.13 -6.31
CA ARG A 33 10.39 3.95 -6.06
C ARG A 33 9.28 3.12 -5.40
N VAL A 34 8.97 1.95 -5.95
CA VAL A 34 7.95 1.03 -5.39
C VAL A 34 8.33 0.60 -3.97
N TRP A 35 9.60 0.25 -3.72
CA TRP A 35 10.05 -0.11 -2.37
C TRP A 35 9.93 1.06 -1.39
N ARG A 36 10.21 2.28 -1.84
CA ARG A 36 10.11 3.48 -1.01
C ARG A 36 8.67 3.81 -0.67
N GLU A 37 7.76 3.71 -1.64
CA GLU A 37 6.32 3.89 -1.44
C GLU A 37 5.76 2.86 -0.45
N ARG A 38 6.13 1.58 -0.61
CA ARG A 38 5.75 0.51 0.33
C ARG A 38 6.29 0.74 1.74
N ALA A 39 7.55 1.16 1.85
CA ALA A 39 8.16 1.46 3.14
C ALA A 39 7.46 2.65 3.83
N ALA A 40 7.11 3.69 3.08
CA ALA A 40 6.36 4.83 3.61
C ALA A 40 4.97 4.43 4.10
N LEU A 41 4.23 3.65 3.32
CA LEU A 41 2.91 3.14 3.71
C LEU A 41 2.98 2.30 5.00
N ARG A 42 3.95 1.39 5.10
CA ARG A 42 4.12 0.57 6.32
C ARG A 42 4.52 1.40 7.53
N LYS A 43 5.30 2.46 7.33
CA LYS A 43 5.64 3.40 8.40
C LYS A 43 4.38 4.12 8.91
N ILE A 44 3.52 4.59 8.02
CA ILE A 44 2.23 5.22 8.38
C ILE A 44 1.34 4.22 9.12
N LEU A 45 1.21 2.99 8.61
CA LEU A 45 0.46 1.93 9.30
C LEU A 45 0.99 1.68 10.71
N ALA A 46 2.31 1.58 10.87
CA ALA A 46 2.94 1.27 12.15
C ALA A 46 2.93 2.42 13.17
N GLN A 47 3.11 3.66 12.71
CA GLN A 47 3.31 4.82 13.58
C GLN A 47 2.03 5.60 13.83
N ASP A 48 1.15 5.68 12.85
CA ASP A 48 -0.02 6.56 12.91
C ASP A 48 -1.31 5.76 13.12
N LEU A 49 -1.51 4.65 12.37
CA LEU A 49 -2.78 3.92 12.39
C LEU A 49 -2.86 2.84 13.48
N LEU A 50 -1.83 2.00 13.64
CA LEU A 50 -1.85 0.90 14.61
C LEU A 50 -1.92 1.34 16.09
N PRO A 51 -1.31 2.47 16.51
CA PRO A 51 -1.49 2.98 17.86
C PRO A 51 -2.88 3.58 18.11
N GLY A 52 -3.60 3.94 17.06
CA GLY A 52 -4.94 4.51 17.13
C GLY A 52 -6.04 3.48 17.43
N PRO A 53 -7.27 3.95 17.71
CA PRO A 53 -8.43 3.09 17.89
C PRO A 53 -8.87 2.44 16.57
N ASP A 54 -9.62 1.34 16.65
CA ASP A 54 -10.05 0.56 15.47
C ASP A 54 -10.88 1.36 14.47
N SER A 55 -11.62 2.37 14.93
CA SER A 55 -12.38 3.26 14.06
C SER A 55 -11.51 3.96 13.01
N VAL A 56 -10.26 4.33 13.35
CA VAL A 56 -9.33 4.99 12.42
C VAL A 56 -8.84 4.02 11.34
N LEU A 57 -8.71 2.74 11.69
CA LEU A 57 -8.35 1.69 10.75
C LEU A 57 -9.52 1.39 9.80
N GLU A 58 -10.73 1.28 10.35
CA GLU A 58 -11.95 1.06 9.58
C GLU A 58 -12.23 2.20 8.59
N ASP A 59 -12.03 3.45 9.00
CA ASP A 59 -12.13 4.63 8.12
C ASP A 59 -11.13 4.57 6.95
N ALA A 60 -9.96 3.99 7.20
CA ALA A 60 -8.93 3.75 6.17
C ALA A 60 -9.17 2.46 5.37
N GLY A 61 -10.24 1.71 5.65
CA GLY A 61 -10.56 0.43 4.99
C GLY A 61 -9.68 -0.74 5.41
N TRP A 62 -9.01 -0.65 6.56
CA TRP A 62 -8.13 -1.69 7.08
C TRP A 62 -8.74 -2.38 8.30
N THR A 63 -8.53 -3.69 8.39
CA THR A 63 -8.68 -4.39 9.67
C THR A 63 -7.36 -4.32 10.44
N ARG A 64 -7.42 -4.35 11.78
CA ARG A 64 -6.22 -4.31 12.63
C ARG A 64 -5.25 -5.43 12.30
N GLU A 65 -5.76 -6.64 12.07
CA GLU A 65 -4.94 -7.80 11.71
C GLU A 65 -4.25 -7.61 10.35
N ALA A 66 -4.97 -7.11 9.34
CA ALA A 66 -4.41 -6.85 8.02
C ALA A 66 -3.34 -5.73 8.07
N ALA A 67 -3.60 -4.65 8.82
CA ALA A 67 -2.64 -3.57 9.02
C ALA A 67 -1.36 -4.06 9.72
N GLN A 68 -1.49 -4.91 10.75
CA GLN A 68 -0.33 -5.52 11.41
C GLN A 68 0.45 -6.45 10.48
N ALA A 69 -0.26 -7.28 9.70
CA ALA A 69 0.36 -8.18 8.75
C ALA A 69 1.15 -7.40 7.67
N GLU A 70 0.57 -6.32 7.14
CA GLU A 70 1.22 -5.47 6.14
C GLU A 70 2.42 -4.71 6.72
N ALA A 71 2.29 -4.15 7.92
CA ALA A 71 3.37 -3.43 8.61
C ALA A 71 4.59 -4.31 8.90
N ARG A 72 4.39 -5.62 9.10
CA ARG A 72 5.47 -6.59 9.36
C ARG A 72 6.20 -7.06 8.09
N LYS A 73 5.69 -6.76 6.89
CA LYS A 73 6.34 -7.19 5.65
C LYS A 73 7.67 -6.44 5.44
N PRO A 74 8.75 -7.13 5.04
CA PRO A 74 10.00 -6.46 4.68
C PRO A 74 9.81 -5.61 3.41
N PHE A 75 10.62 -4.55 3.25
CA PHE A 75 10.44 -3.53 2.22
C PHE A 75 10.41 -4.08 0.77
N TRP A 76 11.16 -5.16 0.51
CA TRP A 76 11.25 -5.79 -0.81
C TRP A 76 10.05 -6.67 -1.17
N ARG A 77 9.19 -7.01 -0.20
CA ARG A 77 8.04 -7.90 -0.40
C ARG A 77 6.77 -7.08 -0.64
N GLY A 78 6.07 -7.39 -1.74
CA GLY A 78 4.68 -6.96 -1.98
C GLY A 78 3.73 -7.92 -1.30
#